data_AF-A0AAD5HQ05-F1
#
_entry.id   AF-A0AAD5HQ05-F1
#
_cell.length_a   1.000
_cell.length_b   1.000
_cell.length_c   1.000
_cell.angle_alpha   90.00
_cell.angle_beta   90.00
_cell.angle_gamma   90.00
#
_symmetry.space_group_name_H-M   'P 1'
#
loop_
_entity.id
_entity.type
_entity.pdbx_description
1 polymer ?
#
loop_
_entity_poly.entity_id
_entity_poly.type
_entity_poly.pdbx_seq_one_letter_code
_entity_poly.pdbx_strand_id
1 'polypeptide(L)'
;MSDSCKYNCSAHPTQINAYGDISGIGVTVAFFVTAWIIVLLLIGYYLVVYNPELDPFRKPGKKTLCEHPNAIDYVFLYAFRKIPHPNWFRSSDWSQHSRRESTLNKCVIMYSDIQIFTGLAIMISGYIALSCGLQSYHWQLTVYLVWLSSLTHLAALSFLRNHLANHPHQLVWRVIAMFIIMVIMVLLEVAVGLAGHFNWSEGPSKASDFAVCYFHEKMDRTSVAFETILRTLILLVYGFSIRLAKMSKRFEGRLRTVAAGLGVKAMRLQHRVIIEYSHPRGSGDSSRRIPTIECQVFYYLAIAGYSLLSIHLNLFTSFLAEVYWLTLSASWVKRRFVKTRQLGSKEENEWTFGQILPLLLVVAPLATVLKHFLPCQASNSAQNQSPDQIALLTWNQSEMNEARVEAQNESLDQPDTNEAQAETQDEARDDVLVDLDHRHIHSIAYRGTFFLAVVAYIEVGIFFVAGLSPGIKGH
;
A
#
# COMPACT_ATOMS: atom_id res chain seq x y z
N MET A 1 25.56 -20.87 27.27
CA MET A 1 24.73 -22.00 27.72
C MET A 1 24.38 -22.79 26.49
N SER A 2 25.23 -23.76 26.15
CA SER A 2 25.10 -24.62 24.99
C SER A 2 24.88 -26.04 25.49
N ASP A 3 23.81 -26.24 26.25
CA ASP A 3 23.25 -27.57 26.46
C ASP A 3 22.26 -27.82 25.34
N SER A 4 22.49 -28.93 24.63
CA SER A 4 21.88 -29.25 23.34
C SER A 4 20.36 -29.34 23.45
N CYS A 5 19.63 -28.38 22.86
CA CYS A 5 18.24 -28.63 22.52
C CYS A 5 18.20 -29.75 21.48
N LYS A 6 17.44 -30.81 21.79
CA LYS A 6 17.25 -31.97 20.91
C LYS A 6 15.78 -32.07 20.56
N TYR A 7 15.49 -32.21 19.28
CA TYR A 7 14.16 -32.52 18.77
C TYR A 7 14.17 -33.94 18.17
N ASN A 8 13.00 -34.60 18.20
CA ASN A 8 12.83 -35.92 17.61
C ASN A 8 11.65 -35.89 16.63
N CYS A 9 11.96 -35.97 15.33
CA CYS A 9 10.96 -35.95 14.27
C CYS A 9 10.04 -37.18 14.28
N SER A 10 10.47 -38.29 14.88
CA SER A 10 9.65 -39.50 15.01
C SER A 10 8.69 -39.45 16.19
N ALA A 11 8.81 -38.45 17.08
CA ALA A 11 8.01 -38.39 18.31
C ALA A 11 6.57 -37.90 18.09
N HIS A 12 6.27 -37.21 16.97
CA HIS A 12 4.96 -36.67 16.60
C HIS A 12 4.10 -36.22 17.81
N PRO A 13 4.48 -35.11 18.47
CA PRO A 13 3.79 -34.63 19.67
C PRO A 13 2.29 -34.48 19.42
N THR A 14 1.46 -34.81 20.39
CA THR A 14 -0.01 -34.72 20.27
C THR A 14 -0.56 -33.39 20.76
N GLN A 15 0.19 -32.65 21.56
CA GLN A 15 -0.21 -31.38 22.15
C GLN A 15 0.69 -30.23 21.65
N ILE A 16 0.08 -29.05 21.53
CA ILE A 16 0.79 -27.80 21.24
C ILE A 16 1.22 -27.20 22.58
N ASN A 17 2.53 -27.08 22.78
CA ASN A 17 3.09 -26.51 24.00
C ASN A 17 3.04 -24.98 23.88
N ALA A 18 2.66 -24.29 24.97
CA ALA A 18 2.60 -22.85 24.96
C ALA A 18 3.98 -22.21 24.73
N TYR A 19 4.05 -21.23 23.84
CA TYR A 19 5.27 -20.46 23.59
C TYR A 19 4.95 -18.96 23.48
N GLY A 20 4.88 -18.32 24.65
CA GLY A 20 4.39 -16.95 24.81
C GLY A 20 5.24 -15.86 24.14
N ASP A 21 6.50 -16.13 23.80
CA ASP A 21 7.37 -15.15 23.15
C ASP A 21 6.98 -14.90 21.67
N ILE A 22 6.34 -15.87 21.04
CA ILE A 22 5.87 -15.78 19.64
C ILE A 22 4.34 -15.73 19.58
N SER A 23 3.68 -16.69 20.23
CA SER A 23 2.22 -16.85 20.19
C SER A 23 1.47 -16.05 21.27
N GLY A 24 2.21 -15.38 22.15
CA GLY A 24 1.65 -14.63 23.28
C GLY A 24 0.65 -13.56 22.86
N ILE A 25 -0.38 -13.37 23.68
CA ILE A 25 -1.45 -12.43 23.37
C ILE A 25 -0.92 -10.99 23.23
N GLY A 26 0.01 -10.56 24.08
CA GLY A 26 0.54 -9.19 23.99
C GLY A 26 1.39 -8.94 22.73
N VAL A 27 2.24 -9.91 22.35
CA VAL A 27 3.05 -9.83 21.12
C VAL A 27 2.15 -9.75 19.90
N THR A 28 1.18 -10.66 19.81
CA THR A 28 0.27 -10.74 18.65
C THR A 28 -0.62 -9.51 18.54
N VAL A 29 -1.22 -9.04 19.65
CA VAL A 29 -2.01 -7.81 19.68
C VAL A 29 -1.17 -6.60 19.27
N ALA A 30 0.08 -6.47 19.75
CA ALA A 30 0.94 -5.34 19.38
C ALA A 30 1.20 -5.25 17.87
N PHE A 31 1.52 -6.38 17.23
CA PHE A 31 1.73 -6.44 15.77
C PHE A 31 0.45 -6.08 14.99
N PHE A 32 -0.70 -6.64 15.39
CA PHE A 32 -1.99 -6.34 14.74
C PHE A 32 -2.44 -4.90 14.92
N VAL A 33 -2.32 -4.36 16.13
CA VAL A 33 -2.70 -2.99 16.41
C VAL A 33 -1.82 -2.02 15.63
N THR A 34 -0.49 -2.21 15.62
CA THR A 34 0.42 -1.35 14.83
C THR A 34 0.08 -1.36 13.35
N ALA A 35 -0.09 -2.54 12.76
CA ALA A 35 -0.39 -2.64 11.33
C ALA A 35 -1.73 -2.02 10.97
N TRP A 36 -2.78 -2.26 11.77
CA TRP A 36 -4.10 -1.66 11.53
C TRP A 36 -4.12 -0.15 11.77
N ILE A 37 -3.38 0.37 12.75
CA ILE A 37 -3.21 1.81 12.92
C ILE A 37 -2.64 2.42 11.64
N ILE A 38 -1.57 1.84 11.09
CA ILE A 38 -0.94 2.38 9.88
C ILE A 38 -1.86 2.28 8.66
N VAL A 39 -2.59 1.17 8.50
CA VAL A 39 -3.60 1.04 7.43
C VAL A 39 -4.72 2.07 7.59
N LEU A 40 -5.22 2.29 8.81
CA LEU A 40 -6.27 3.28 9.07
C LEU A 40 -5.77 4.72 8.86
N LEU A 41 -4.54 5.03 9.27
CA LEU A 41 -3.90 6.32 9.00
C LEU A 41 -3.73 6.55 7.50
N LEU A 42 -3.36 5.52 6.73
CA LEU A 42 -3.27 5.58 5.28
C LEU A 42 -4.63 5.83 4.62
N ILE A 43 -5.69 5.15 5.06
CA ILE A 43 -7.05 5.42 4.59
C ILE A 43 -7.46 6.85 4.91
N GLY A 44 -7.22 7.30 6.15
CA GLY A 44 -7.54 8.66 6.58
C GLY A 44 -6.78 9.73 5.78
N TYR A 45 -5.48 9.49 5.53
CA TYR A 45 -4.66 10.38 4.69
C TYR A 45 -5.18 10.44 3.26
N TYR A 46 -5.52 9.30 2.65
CA TYR A 46 -6.08 9.28 1.31
C TYR A 46 -7.38 10.08 1.19
N LEU A 47 -8.31 9.89 2.14
CA LEU A 47 -9.61 10.55 2.08
C LEU A 47 -9.55 12.05 2.38
N VAL A 48 -8.70 12.46 3.33
CA VAL A 48 -8.71 13.81 3.91
C VAL A 48 -7.59 14.71 3.40
N VAL A 49 -6.37 14.18 3.23
CA VAL A 49 -5.16 14.97 3.00
C VAL A 49 -4.67 14.86 1.55
N TYR A 50 -4.76 13.67 0.96
CA TYR A 50 -4.24 13.43 -0.38
C TYR A 50 -5.00 14.25 -1.43
N ASN A 51 -4.25 14.99 -2.26
CA ASN A 51 -4.79 15.70 -3.42
C ASN A 51 -4.16 15.13 -4.70
N PRO A 52 -4.94 14.50 -5.61
CA PRO A 52 -4.44 13.90 -6.84
C PRO A 52 -3.88 14.92 -7.84
N GLU A 53 -4.20 16.21 -7.68
CA GLU A 53 -3.70 17.30 -8.54
C GLU A 53 -2.28 17.76 -8.15
N LEU A 54 -1.78 17.42 -6.96
CA LEU A 54 -0.46 17.86 -6.50
C LEU A 54 0.62 16.84 -6.88
N ASP A 55 1.83 17.31 -7.24
CA ASP A 55 2.99 16.44 -7.51
C ASP A 55 3.31 15.61 -6.25
N PRO A 56 3.32 14.26 -6.33
CA PRO A 56 3.72 13.38 -5.22
C PRO A 56 5.18 13.55 -4.79
N PHE A 57 6.02 14.21 -5.61
CA PHE A 57 7.44 14.49 -5.34
C PHE A 57 7.72 15.98 -5.10
N ARG A 58 6.69 16.76 -4.74
CA ARG A 58 6.84 18.19 -4.47
C ARG A 58 7.72 18.46 -3.25
N LYS A 59 8.36 19.63 -3.23
CA LYS A 59 9.06 20.12 -2.03
C LYS A 59 8.04 20.44 -0.92
N PRO A 60 8.39 20.29 0.37
CA PRO A 60 7.50 20.60 1.48
C PRO A 60 7.00 22.04 1.39
N GLY A 61 5.69 22.25 1.52
CA GLY A 61 5.09 23.58 1.45
C GLY A 61 4.99 24.21 0.05
N LYS A 62 5.45 23.56 -1.03
CA LYS A 62 5.20 24.03 -2.39
C LYS A 62 3.91 23.41 -2.97
N LYS A 63 3.12 24.18 -3.71
CA LYS A 63 1.92 23.72 -4.44
C LYS A 63 2.25 23.41 -5.91
N THR A 64 3.18 22.49 -6.13
CA THR A 64 3.51 22.06 -7.50
C THR A 64 2.39 21.16 -8.03
N LEU A 65 1.80 21.55 -9.16
CA LEU A 65 0.74 20.79 -9.81
C LEU A 65 1.31 19.57 -10.56
N CYS A 66 0.54 18.49 -10.62
CA CYS A 66 0.82 17.34 -11.48
C CYS A 66 0.52 17.69 -12.94
N GLU A 67 1.46 17.42 -13.84
CA GLU A 67 1.24 17.50 -15.29
C GLU A 67 0.15 16.51 -15.76
N HIS A 68 0.11 15.31 -15.16
CA HIS A 68 -0.90 14.29 -15.46
C HIS A 68 -1.46 13.71 -14.15
N PRO A 69 -2.58 14.24 -13.63
CA PRO A 69 -3.23 13.70 -12.43
C PRO A 69 -3.84 12.32 -12.72
N ASN A 70 -3.92 11.48 -11.68
CA ASN A 70 -4.55 10.17 -11.82
C ASN A 70 -6.08 10.33 -11.89
N ALA A 71 -6.68 9.95 -13.02
CA ALA A 71 -8.12 10.13 -13.25
C ALA A 71 -8.99 9.37 -12.25
N ILE A 72 -8.56 8.18 -11.80
CA ILE A 72 -9.34 7.34 -10.88
C ILE A 72 -9.39 7.95 -9.49
N ASP A 73 -8.22 8.37 -8.98
CA ASP A 73 -8.15 9.03 -7.68
C ASP A 73 -8.92 10.36 -7.69
N TYR A 74 -8.82 11.12 -8.78
CA TYR A 74 -9.57 12.36 -8.96
C TYR A 74 -11.09 12.13 -8.90
N VAL A 75 -11.62 11.22 -9.72
CA VAL A 75 -13.05 10.94 -9.79
C VAL A 75 -13.57 10.40 -8.45
N PHE A 76 -12.84 9.49 -7.81
CA PHE A 76 -13.24 8.91 -6.53
C PHE A 76 -13.29 9.97 -5.42
N LEU A 77 -12.24 10.78 -5.27
CA LEU A 77 -12.17 11.78 -4.22
C LEU A 77 -13.14 12.94 -4.46
N TYR A 78 -13.35 13.32 -5.71
CA TYR A 78 -14.38 14.30 -6.08
C TYR A 78 -15.78 13.81 -5.68
N ALA A 79 -16.12 12.56 -6.00
CA ALA A 79 -17.39 11.97 -5.62
C ALA A 79 -17.54 11.85 -4.10
N PHE A 80 -16.49 11.40 -3.40
CA PHE A 80 -16.49 11.25 -1.94
C PHE A 80 -16.65 12.59 -1.21
N ARG A 81 -15.93 13.63 -1.64
CA ARG A 81 -15.98 14.97 -1.01
C ARG A 81 -17.30 15.71 -1.24
N LYS A 82 -18.09 15.29 -2.24
CA LYS A 82 -19.44 15.83 -2.51
C LYS A 82 -20.50 15.26 -1.56
N ILE A 83 -20.22 14.14 -0.89
CA ILE A 83 -21.12 13.56 0.12
C ILE A 83 -21.13 14.48 1.35
N PRO A 84 -22.30 14.86 1.89
CA PRO A 84 -22.38 15.70 3.08
C PRO A 84 -21.80 14.96 4.29
N HIS A 85 -20.59 15.34 4.69
CA HIS A 85 -19.87 14.78 5.84
C HIS A 85 -19.85 15.77 7.02
N PRO A 86 -19.67 15.26 8.27
CA PRO A 86 -19.54 16.12 9.45
C PRO A 86 -18.44 17.17 9.28
N ASN A 87 -18.68 18.39 9.77
CA ASN A 87 -17.80 19.56 9.61
C ASN A 87 -16.33 19.36 10.07
N TRP A 88 -16.00 18.28 10.80
CA TRP A 88 -14.62 17.94 11.15
C TRP A 88 -13.75 17.58 9.92
N PHE A 89 -14.37 17.10 8.84
CA PHE A 89 -13.71 16.84 7.55
C PHE A 89 -13.45 18.12 6.72
N ARG A 90 -14.07 19.24 7.09
CA ARG A 90 -14.06 20.50 6.33
C ARG A 90 -13.03 21.48 6.90
N SER A 91 -11.75 21.10 6.95
CA SER A 91 -10.67 22.06 7.18
C SER A 91 -10.05 22.42 5.83
N SER A 92 -10.35 23.62 5.32
CA SER A 92 -9.81 24.17 4.08
C SER A 92 -8.53 24.99 4.30
N ASP A 93 -8.01 25.05 5.53
CA ASP A 93 -6.91 25.95 5.86
C ASP A 93 -5.55 25.24 5.68
N TRP A 94 -4.85 25.58 4.60
CA TRP A 94 -3.60 24.95 4.17
C TRP A 94 -2.49 24.97 5.24
N SER A 95 -2.53 25.96 6.15
CA SER A 95 -1.63 26.04 7.31
C SER A 95 -1.85 24.91 8.33
N GLN A 96 -3.10 24.45 8.50
CA GLN A 96 -3.41 23.27 9.30
C GLN A 96 -3.07 21.97 8.55
N HIS A 97 -3.14 21.97 7.21
CA HIS A 97 -2.79 20.80 6.39
C HIS A 97 -1.32 20.42 6.54
N SER A 98 -0.37 21.36 6.39
CA SER A 98 1.06 21.03 6.49
C SER A 98 1.46 20.55 7.90
N ARG A 99 0.85 21.14 8.94
CA ARG A 99 1.08 20.75 10.34
C ARG A 99 0.55 19.34 10.65
N ARG A 100 -0.64 19.00 10.14
CA ARG A 100 -1.23 17.66 10.26
C ARG A 100 -0.40 16.63 9.50
N GLU A 101 0.00 16.93 8.27
CA GLU A 101 0.86 16.04 7.45
C GLU A 101 2.20 15.74 8.17
N SER A 102 2.89 16.77 8.69
CA SER A 102 4.14 16.58 9.45
C SER A 102 3.97 15.70 10.70
N THR A 103 2.89 15.90 11.45
CA THR A 103 2.60 15.10 12.67
C THR A 103 2.29 13.65 12.32
N LEU A 104 1.47 13.43 11.28
CA LEU A 104 1.15 12.09 10.81
C LEU A 104 2.39 11.38 10.24
N ASN A 105 3.24 12.09 9.49
CA ASN A 105 4.51 11.55 8.99
C ASN A 105 5.38 11.03 10.14
N LYS A 106 5.58 11.85 11.19
CA LYS A 106 6.35 11.46 12.38
C LYS A 106 5.77 10.22 13.07
N CYS A 107 4.45 10.15 13.20
CA CYS A 107 3.77 8.98 13.79
C CYS A 107 3.99 7.71 12.96
N VAL A 108 3.77 7.78 11.63
CA VAL A 108 3.94 6.65 10.72
C VAL A 108 5.39 6.17 10.69
N ILE A 109 6.35 7.10 10.73
CA ILE A 109 7.78 6.80 10.87
C ILE A 109 8.05 6.00 12.14
N MET A 110 7.59 6.48 13.31
CA MET A 110 7.83 5.80 14.60
C MET A 110 7.23 4.39 14.64
N TYR A 111 5.98 4.24 14.19
CA TYR A 111 5.33 2.93 14.12
C TYR A 111 6.05 1.99 13.16
N SER A 112 6.46 2.49 12.00
CA SER A 112 7.26 1.71 11.07
C SER A 112 8.58 1.28 11.72
N ASP A 113 9.29 2.14 12.44
CA ASP A 113 10.58 1.77 13.04
C ASP A 113 10.43 0.70 14.14
N ILE A 114 9.45 0.85 15.02
CA ILE A 114 9.11 -0.16 16.02
C ILE A 114 8.80 -1.50 15.34
N GLN A 115 8.06 -1.47 14.24
CA GLN A 115 7.67 -2.67 13.50
C GLN A 115 8.84 -3.34 12.76
N ILE A 116 9.87 -2.57 12.31
CA ILE A 116 11.11 -3.13 11.76
C ILE A 116 11.83 -3.93 12.85
N PHE A 117 12.07 -3.33 14.01
CA PHE A 117 12.84 -3.96 15.08
C PHE A 117 12.12 -5.17 15.69
N THR A 118 10.82 -5.04 15.95
CA THR A 118 10.01 -6.15 16.48
C THR A 118 9.85 -7.27 15.45
N GLY A 119 9.66 -6.94 14.16
CA GLY A 119 9.65 -7.90 13.06
C GLY A 119 10.98 -8.66 12.91
N LEU A 120 12.10 -7.96 13.01
CA LEU A 120 13.42 -8.59 12.99
C LEU A 120 13.64 -9.49 14.22
N ALA A 121 13.24 -9.03 15.41
CA ALA A 121 13.37 -9.79 16.65
C ALA A 121 12.57 -11.10 16.58
N ILE A 122 11.31 -11.07 16.09
CA ILE A 122 10.50 -12.28 16.00
C ILE A 122 11.04 -13.27 14.96
N MET A 123 11.66 -12.79 13.89
CA MET A 123 12.36 -13.64 12.91
C MET A 123 13.58 -14.32 13.52
N ILE A 124 14.43 -13.56 14.22
CA ILE A 124 15.63 -14.10 14.87
C ILE A 124 15.22 -15.12 15.93
N SER A 125 14.26 -14.79 16.79
CA SER A 125 13.74 -15.71 17.82
C SER A 125 13.12 -16.96 17.20
N GLY A 126 12.33 -16.80 16.13
CA GLY A 126 11.75 -17.93 15.40
C GLY A 126 12.81 -18.86 14.83
N TYR A 127 13.88 -18.32 14.24
CA TYR A 127 14.98 -19.11 13.69
C TYR A 127 15.80 -19.84 14.75
N ILE A 128 16.14 -19.17 15.85
CA ILE A 128 16.83 -19.79 16.98
C ILE A 128 15.96 -20.90 17.58
N ALA A 129 14.68 -20.63 17.85
CA ALA A 129 13.76 -21.63 18.38
C ALA A 129 13.55 -22.81 17.41
N LEU A 130 13.64 -22.59 16.10
CA LEU A 130 13.53 -23.65 15.11
C LEU A 130 14.60 -24.72 15.28
N SER A 131 15.86 -24.30 15.53
CA SER A 131 16.97 -25.21 15.83
C SER A 131 16.75 -26.05 17.10
N CYS A 132 15.89 -25.56 18.00
CA CYS A 132 15.52 -26.22 19.24
C CYS A 132 14.24 -27.06 19.13
N GLY A 133 13.66 -27.22 17.94
CA GLY A 133 12.41 -27.94 17.74
C GLY A 133 11.16 -27.10 17.96
N LEU A 134 11.06 -25.94 17.29
CA LEU A 134 9.82 -25.16 17.27
C LEU A 134 8.70 -25.93 16.57
N GLN A 135 7.50 -25.97 17.17
CA GLN A 135 6.33 -26.59 16.54
C GLN A 135 5.86 -25.80 15.30
N SER A 136 5.32 -26.51 14.31
CA SER A 136 4.82 -25.96 13.04
C SER A 136 3.75 -24.88 13.23
N TYR A 137 2.90 -25.03 14.24
CA TYR A 137 1.95 -24.00 14.69
C TYR A 137 2.64 -22.66 14.97
N HIS A 138 3.63 -22.64 15.87
CA HIS A 138 4.33 -21.41 16.27
C HIS A 138 5.11 -20.80 15.12
N TRP A 139 5.72 -21.65 14.29
CA TRP A 139 6.39 -21.20 13.08
C TRP A 139 5.45 -20.48 12.12
N GLN A 140 4.27 -21.05 11.85
CA GLN A 140 3.27 -20.45 10.97
C GLN A 140 2.79 -19.08 11.50
N LEU A 141 2.64 -18.95 12.82
CA LEU A 141 2.33 -17.65 13.45
C LEU A 141 3.45 -16.63 13.25
N THR A 142 4.71 -17.03 13.41
CA THR A 142 5.87 -16.18 13.11
C THR A 142 5.81 -15.65 11.69
N VAL A 143 5.58 -16.51 10.69
CA VAL A 143 5.49 -16.10 9.28
C VAL A 143 4.39 -15.04 9.08
N TYR A 144 3.22 -15.21 9.70
CA TYR A 144 2.15 -14.20 9.61
C TYR A 144 2.50 -12.87 10.29
N LEU A 145 3.20 -12.89 11.42
CA LEU A 145 3.62 -11.67 12.13
C LEU A 145 4.69 -10.91 11.33
N VAL A 146 5.61 -11.63 10.69
CA VAL A 146 6.60 -11.07 9.77
C VAL A 146 5.94 -10.50 8.52
N TRP A 147 4.97 -11.23 7.94
CA TRP A 147 4.17 -10.75 6.83
C TRP A 147 3.49 -9.41 7.16
N LEU A 148 2.91 -9.33 8.36
CA LEU A 148 2.23 -8.13 8.85
C LEU A 148 3.22 -6.96 9.09
N SER A 149 4.44 -7.25 9.53
CA SER A 149 5.53 -6.26 9.60
C SER A 149 5.85 -5.71 8.21
N SER A 150 6.07 -6.59 7.22
CA SER A 150 6.29 -6.20 5.82
C SER A 150 5.15 -5.35 5.25
N LEU A 151 3.90 -5.73 5.53
CA LEU A 151 2.71 -4.98 5.10
C LEU A 151 2.69 -3.56 5.69
N THR A 152 3.05 -3.43 6.98
CA THR A 152 3.14 -2.12 7.66
C THR A 152 4.14 -1.22 6.95
N HIS A 153 5.27 -1.76 6.52
CA HIS A 153 6.27 -0.99 5.81
C HIS A 153 5.84 -0.63 4.38
N LEU A 154 5.15 -1.52 3.65
CA LEU A 154 4.58 -1.19 2.35
C LEU A 154 3.55 -0.05 2.48
N ALA A 155 2.72 -0.08 3.52
CA ALA A 155 1.79 1.00 3.83
C ALA A 155 2.52 2.30 4.18
N ALA A 156 3.59 2.23 4.98
CA ALA A 156 4.42 3.39 5.34
C ALA A 156 5.12 4.01 4.10
N LEU A 157 5.64 3.21 3.17
CA LEU A 157 6.20 3.71 1.90
C LEU A 157 5.14 4.43 1.07
N SER A 158 3.92 3.91 1.03
CA SER A 158 2.80 4.54 0.33
C SER A 158 2.48 5.90 0.95
N PHE A 159 2.33 5.92 2.28
CA PHE A 159 2.00 7.11 3.05
C PHE A 159 3.06 8.20 2.96
N LEU A 160 4.32 7.82 3.23
CA LEU A 160 5.44 8.74 3.38
C LEU A 160 6.10 9.09 2.06
N ARG A 161 5.46 8.81 0.92
CA ARG A 161 6.07 8.97 -0.40
C ARG A 161 6.64 10.36 -0.64
N ASN A 162 5.83 11.39 -0.37
CA ASN A 162 6.24 12.79 -0.49
C ASN A 162 7.35 13.14 0.51
N HIS A 163 7.26 12.63 1.74
CA HIS A 163 8.24 12.87 2.80
C HIS A 163 9.61 12.26 2.47
N LEU A 164 9.63 10.99 2.06
CA LEU A 164 10.84 10.22 1.77
C LEU A 164 11.51 10.66 0.46
N ALA A 165 10.75 11.20 -0.50
CA ALA A 165 11.31 11.81 -1.71
C ALA A 165 12.23 12.99 -1.38
N ASN A 166 11.89 13.75 -0.33
CA ASN A 166 12.68 14.87 0.17
C ASN A 166 13.75 14.45 1.21
N HIS A 167 13.71 13.21 1.70
CA HIS A 167 14.62 12.68 2.72
C HIS A 167 15.28 11.36 2.29
N PRO A 168 16.21 11.39 1.31
CA PRO A 168 16.75 10.19 0.68
C PRO A 168 17.50 9.27 1.66
N HIS A 169 18.15 9.82 2.69
CA HIS A 169 18.84 9.02 3.70
C HIS A 169 17.86 8.13 4.51
N GLN A 170 16.69 8.66 4.88
CA GLN A 170 15.66 7.91 5.59
C GLN A 170 15.05 6.82 4.69
N LEU A 171 14.88 7.14 3.40
CA LEU A 171 14.41 6.19 2.39
C LEU A 171 15.38 5.01 2.26
N VAL A 172 16.68 5.27 2.07
CA VAL A 172 17.69 4.23 1.84
C VAL A 172 17.78 3.26 3.01
N TRP A 173 17.87 3.77 4.24
CA TRP A 173 17.93 2.90 5.43
C TRP A 173 16.69 2.02 5.56
N ARG A 174 15.49 2.60 5.38
CA ARG A 174 14.22 1.84 5.44
C ARG A 174 14.14 0.78 4.35
N VAL A 175 14.50 1.11 3.13
CA VAL A 175 14.49 0.16 2.00
C VAL A 175 15.48 -0.98 2.24
N ILE A 176 16.68 -0.70 2.77
CA ILE A 176 17.65 -1.73 3.15
C ILE A 176 17.08 -2.64 4.23
N ALA A 177 16.52 -2.08 5.31
CA ALA A 177 15.93 -2.87 6.40
C ALA A 177 14.75 -3.74 5.91
N MET A 178 13.85 -3.17 5.11
CA MET A 178 12.74 -3.90 4.49
C MET A 178 13.22 -5.01 3.55
N PHE A 179 14.26 -4.73 2.76
CA PHE A 179 14.85 -5.72 1.86
C PHE A 179 15.47 -6.87 2.64
N ILE A 180 16.16 -6.59 3.75
CA ILE A 180 16.70 -7.62 4.65
C ILE A 180 15.57 -8.48 5.24
N ILE A 181 14.52 -7.87 5.79
CA ILE A 181 13.36 -8.58 6.32
C ILE A 181 12.71 -9.44 5.23
N MET A 182 12.52 -8.90 4.02
CA MET A 182 11.97 -9.63 2.88
C MET A 182 12.86 -10.82 2.51
N VAL A 183 14.17 -10.63 2.32
CA VAL A 183 15.08 -11.71 1.93
C VAL A 183 15.10 -12.80 2.99
N ILE A 184 15.24 -12.44 4.27
CA ILE A 184 15.25 -13.44 5.34
C ILE A 184 13.89 -14.15 5.40
N MET A 185 12.76 -13.44 5.25
CA MET A 185 11.44 -14.06 5.18
C MET A 185 11.32 -15.06 4.03
N VAL A 186 11.74 -14.68 2.81
CA VAL A 186 11.76 -15.58 1.65
C VAL A 186 12.67 -16.78 1.92
N LEU A 187 13.85 -16.56 2.49
CA LEU A 187 14.76 -17.65 2.86
C LEU A 187 14.14 -18.58 3.90
N LEU A 188 13.42 -18.07 4.90
CA LEU A 188 12.74 -18.88 5.91
C LEU A 188 11.59 -19.70 5.30
N GLU A 189 10.81 -19.10 4.39
CA GLU A 189 9.74 -19.78 3.65
C GLU A 189 10.27 -20.86 2.70
N VAL A 190 11.38 -20.58 2.02
CA VAL A 190 12.06 -21.50 1.10
C VAL A 190 12.82 -22.59 1.85
N ALA A 191 13.47 -22.27 2.97
CA ALA A 191 14.25 -23.22 3.75
C ALA A 191 13.33 -24.25 4.41
N VAL A 192 12.20 -23.83 4.99
CA VAL A 192 11.15 -24.77 5.43
C VAL A 192 10.50 -25.49 4.25
N GLY A 193 10.78 -25.06 3.02
CA GLY A 193 10.34 -25.69 1.79
C GLY A 193 8.82 -25.68 1.72
N LEU A 194 8.19 -24.51 1.59
CA LEU A 194 6.74 -24.39 1.40
C LEU A 194 5.92 -25.18 2.44
N ALA A 195 5.30 -24.46 3.39
CA ALA A 195 4.17 -24.88 4.22
C ALA A 195 2.94 -25.45 3.46
N GLY A 196 3.09 -25.96 2.23
CA GLY A 196 2.20 -26.87 1.49
C GLY A 196 1.69 -28.05 2.31
N HIS A 197 2.43 -28.44 3.36
CA HIS A 197 2.01 -29.46 4.31
C HIS A 197 1.11 -28.93 5.43
N PHE A 198 1.08 -27.63 5.76
CA PHE A 198 0.30 -27.12 6.91
C PHE A 198 -1.17 -26.87 6.58
N ASN A 199 -1.81 -27.87 5.97
CA ASN A 199 -3.26 -27.98 5.89
C ASN A 199 -3.77 -29.03 6.88
N TRP A 200 -3.81 -28.66 8.16
CA TRP A 200 -4.11 -29.58 9.26
C TRP A 200 -5.56 -30.08 9.32
N SER A 201 -6.41 -29.74 8.34
CA SER A 201 -7.79 -30.25 8.29
C SER A 201 -7.90 -31.65 7.68
N GLU A 202 -7.02 -32.03 6.75
CA GLU A 202 -7.16 -33.26 5.94
C GLU A 202 -5.82 -33.95 5.61
N GLY A 203 -4.67 -33.38 6.02
CA GLY A 203 -3.34 -33.91 5.71
C GLY A 203 -2.74 -34.81 6.81
N PRO A 204 -1.64 -35.53 6.50
CA PRO A 204 -0.91 -36.37 7.46
C PRO A 204 -0.15 -35.55 8.53
N SER A 205 0.05 -34.25 8.27
CA SER A 205 0.80 -33.32 9.10
C SER A 205 -0.03 -32.77 10.26
N LYS A 206 0.60 -32.59 11.42
CA LYS A 206 -0.05 -32.02 12.61
C LYS A 206 0.57 -30.69 13.01
N ALA A 207 -0.26 -29.80 13.55
CA ALA A 207 0.15 -28.48 14.04
C ALA A 207 1.16 -28.55 15.21
N SER A 208 1.15 -29.66 15.95
CA SER A 208 2.04 -29.98 17.06
C SER A 208 3.39 -30.58 16.65
N ASP A 209 3.53 -31.01 15.39
CA ASP A 209 4.81 -31.53 14.87
C ASP A 209 5.86 -30.44 14.80
N PHE A 210 7.13 -30.81 14.94
CA PHE A 210 8.24 -29.86 14.83
C PHE A 210 8.42 -29.39 13.39
N ALA A 211 8.44 -28.06 13.19
CA ALA A 211 8.58 -27.44 11.88
C ALA A 211 9.87 -27.87 11.15
N VAL A 212 10.95 -28.09 11.91
CA VAL A 212 12.25 -28.52 11.39
C VAL A 212 12.22 -29.87 10.65
N CYS A 213 11.25 -30.72 10.97
CA CYS A 213 11.14 -32.06 10.37
C CYS A 213 10.64 -32.01 8.92
N TYR A 214 9.92 -30.97 8.54
CA TYR A 214 9.37 -30.80 7.19
C TYR A 214 10.39 -30.27 6.18
N PHE A 215 11.59 -29.82 6.61
CA PHE A 215 12.65 -29.30 5.72
C PHE A 215 13.14 -30.30 4.67
N HIS A 216 13.10 -31.59 5.00
CA HIS A 216 13.64 -32.65 4.15
C HIS A 216 12.57 -33.37 3.32
N GLU A 217 11.28 -33.03 3.52
CA GLU A 217 10.18 -33.67 2.81
C GLU A 217 10.00 -33.07 1.41
N LYS A 218 9.70 -33.95 0.43
CA LYS A 218 9.31 -33.49 -0.89
C LYS A 218 7.93 -32.84 -0.83
N MET A 219 7.78 -31.83 -1.67
CA MET A 219 6.66 -30.92 -1.62
C MET A 219 5.55 -31.30 -2.58
N ASP A 220 4.32 -31.27 -2.10
CA ASP A 220 3.16 -31.40 -2.97
C ASP A 220 2.80 -30.06 -3.62
N ARG A 221 3.14 -29.94 -4.91
CA ARG A 221 2.86 -28.76 -5.75
C ARG A 221 1.37 -28.57 -6.06
N THR A 222 0.53 -29.56 -5.78
CA THR A 222 -0.92 -29.50 -5.99
C THR A 222 -1.69 -29.10 -4.74
N SER A 223 -1.01 -29.01 -3.59
CA SER A 223 -1.62 -28.63 -2.32
C SER A 223 -2.09 -27.17 -2.30
N VAL A 224 -3.24 -26.94 -1.67
CA VAL A 224 -3.80 -25.58 -1.45
C VAL A 224 -2.82 -24.69 -0.68
N ALA A 225 -2.00 -25.29 0.19
CA ALA A 225 -1.04 -24.54 0.96
C ALA A 225 0.20 -24.15 0.15
N PHE A 226 0.64 -24.95 -0.84
CA PHE A 226 1.66 -24.56 -1.83
C PHE A 226 1.16 -23.36 -2.65
N GLU A 227 -0.07 -23.44 -3.17
CA GLU A 227 -0.71 -22.35 -3.93
C GLU A 227 -0.80 -21.06 -3.09
N THR A 228 -1.16 -21.18 -1.81
CA THR A 228 -1.27 -20.04 -0.90
C THR A 228 0.07 -19.34 -0.67
N ILE A 229 1.15 -20.11 -0.50
CA ILE A 229 2.50 -19.56 -0.23
C ILE A 229 3.09 -18.93 -1.49
N LEU A 230 2.90 -19.57 -2.64
CA LEU A 230 3.34 -19.00 -3.90
C LEU A 230 2.67 -17.65 -4.14
N ARG A 231 1.37 -17.55 -3.86
CA ARG A 231 0.62 -16.29 -3.90
C ARG A 231 1.19 -15.24 -2.96
N THR A 232 1.45 -15.58 -1.70
CA THR A 232 2.04 -14.62 -0.75
C THR A 232 3.41 -14.17 -1.20
N LEU A 233 4.29 -15.08 -1.60
CA LEU A 233 5.64 -14.73 -2.07
C LEU A 233 5.59 -13.76 -3.26
N ILE A 234 4.74 -14.07 -4.26
CA ILE A 234 4.56 -13.20 -5.43
C ILE A 234 4.04 -11.83 -4.99
N LEU A 235 3.03 -11.76 -4.13
CA LEU A 235 2.46 -10.50 -3.66
C LEU A 235 3.46 -9.65 -2.88
N LEU A 236 4.31 -10.27 -2.06
CA LEU A 236 5.32 -9.57 -1.29
C LEU A 236 6.39 -8.96 -2.22
N VAL A 237 6.96 -9.78 -3.11
CA VAL A 237 8.02 -9.35 -4.03
C VAL A 237 7.48 -8.33 -5.04
N TYR A 238 6.31 -8.59 -5.63
CA TYR A 238 5.63 -7.67 -6.53
C TYR A 238 5.28 -6.35 -5.82
N GLY A 239 4.69 -6.43 -4.62
CA GLY A 239 4.32 -5.29 -3.81
C GLY A 239 5.53 -4.42 -3.49
N PHE A 240 6.59 -4.99 -2.94
CA PHE A 240 7.82 -4.28 -2.62
C PHE A 240 8.44 -3.61 -3.87
N SER A 241 8.60 -4.38 -4.94
CA SER A 241 9.24 -3.90 -6.17
C SER A 241 8.47 -2.74 -6.80
N ILE A 242 7.14 -2.79 -6.81
CA ILE A 242 6.32 -1.71 -7.37
C ILE A 242 6.35 -0.46 -6.50
N ARG A 243 6.27 -0.60 -5.18
CA ARG A 243 6.39 0.56 -4.28
C ARG A 243 7.74 1.25 -4.43
N LEU A 244 8.80 0.47 -4.53
CA LEU A 244 10.13 0.98 -4.78
C LEU A 244 10.23 1.66 -6.15
N ALA A 245 9.72 1.02 -7.21
CA ALA A 245 9.72 1.60 -8.55
C ALA A 245 8.91 2.92 -8.61
N LYS A 246 7.76 2.96 -7.93
CA LYS A 246 6.95 4.17 -7.80
C LYS A 246 7.68 5.28 -7.05
N MET A 247 8.66 5.02 -6.17
CA MET A 247 9.46 6.12 -5.59
C MET A 247 10.30 6.89 -6.63
N SER A 248 10.45 6.38 -7.85
CA SER A 248 11.13 7.10 -8.92
C SER A 248 10.17 8.03 -9.68
N LYS A 249 10.46 9.34 -9.66
CA LYS A 249 9.74 10.37 -10.45
C LYS A 249 9.67 10.00 -11.94
N ARG A 250 10.76 9.46 -12.49
CA ARG A 250 10.81 9.04 -13.90
C ARG A 250 9.88 7.87 -14.20
N PHE A 251 9.83 6.88 -13.33
CA PHE A 251 9.01 5.68 -13.55
C PHE A 251 7.52 6.01 -13.46
N GLU A 252 7.10 6.69 -12.39
CA GLU A 252 5.69 7.07 -12.26
C GLU A 252 5.28 8.08 -13.33
N GLY A 253 6.08 9.12 -13.57
CA GLY A 253 5.77 10.15 -14.57
C GLY A 253 5.52 9.53 -15.94
N ARG A 254 6.42 8.64 -16.41
CA ARG A 254 6.25 7.95 -17.69
C ARG A 254 4.98 7.10 -17.75
N LEU A 255 4.64 6.36 -16.69
CA LEU A 255 3.41 5.57 -16.66
C LEU A 255 2.17 6.45 -16.75
N ARG A 256 2.15 7.58 -16.04
CA ARG A 256 1.04 8.55 -16.08
C ARG A 256 0.93 9.23 -17.46
N THR A 257 2.04 9.66 -18.06
CA THR A 257 2.06 10.21 -19.43
C THR A 257 1.55 9.21 -20.46
N VAL A 258 1.97 7.94 -20.37
CA VAL A 258 1.47 6.89 -21.27
C VAL A 258 -0.02 6.64 -21.05
N ALA A 259 -0.48 6.57 -19.81
CA ALA A 259 -1.90 6.39 -19.49
C ALA A 259 -2.76 7.52 -20.05
N ALA A 260 -2.34 8.78 -19.85
CA ALA A 260 -3.00 9.97 -20.38
C ALA A 260 -3.00 9.98 -21.92
N GLY A 261 -1.85 9.68 -22.54
CA GLY A 261 -1.73 9.61 -24.00
C GLY A 261 -2.61 8.54 -24.63
N LEU A 262 -2.78 7.38 -23.98
CA LEU A 262 -3.70 6.33 -24.43
C LEU A 262 -5.17 6.76 -24.28
N GLY A 263 -5.53 7.46 -23.20
CA GLY A 263 -6.87 8.04 -23.01
C GLY A 263 -7.20 9.06 -24.10
N VAL A 264 -6.27 9.98 -24.39
CA VAL A 264 -6.42 10.97 -25.47
C VAL A 264 -6.55 10.29 -26.84
N LYS A 265 -5.79 9.22 -27.11
CA LYS A 265 -5.94 8.44 -28.36
C LYS A 265 -7.31 7.78 -28.47
N ALA A 266 -7.80 7.14 -27.41
CA ALA A 266 -9.13 6.54 -27.36
C ALA A 266 -10.21 7.60 -27.61
N MET A 267 -10.10 8.76 -26.96
CA MET A 267 -11.01 9.90 -27.14
C MET A 267 -11.01 10.43 -28.57
N ARG A 268 -9.83 10.67 -29.17
CA ARG A 268 -9.73 11.16 -30.56
C ARG A 268 -10.35 10.18 -31.55
N LEU A 269 -10.15 8.88 -31.35
CA LEU A 269 -10.77 7.84 -32.18
C LEU A 269 -12.29 7.82 -32.00
N GLN A 270 -12.77 7.92 -30.77
CA GLN A 270 -14.20 7.99 -30.49
C GLN A 270 -14.84 9.22 -31.15
N HIS A 271 -14.19 10.39 -31.07
CA HIS A 271 -14.70 11.62 -31.67
C HIS A 271 -14.76 11.53 -33.21
N ARG A 272 -13.76 10.91 -33.84
CA ARG A 272 -13.78 10.65 -35.31
C ARG A 272 -14.97 9.77 -35.70
N VAL A 273 -15.21 8.70 -34.94
CA VAL A 273 -16.38 7.82 -35.16
C VAL A 273 -17.68 8.60 -34.94
N ILE A 274 -17.81 9.42 -33.89
CA ILE A 274 -19.06 10.18 -33.69
C ILE A 274 -19.32 11.15 -34.84
N ILE A 275 -18.33 11.93 -35.29
CA ILE A 275 -18.49 12.87 -36.41
C ILE A 275 -18.88 12.14 -37.71
N GLU A 276 -18.24 11.02 -38.00
CA GLU A 276 -18.47 10.28 -39.25
C GLU A 276 -19.89 9.69 -39.32
N TYR A 277 -20.49 9.35 -38.17
CA TYR A 277 -21.81 8.72 -38.10
C TYR A 277 -22.94 9.71 -37.74
N SER A 278 -22.63 10.90 -37.19
CA SER A 278 -23.63 11.89 -36.78
C SER A 278 -24.04 12.87 -37.88
N HIS A 279 -23.29 12.96 -38.99
CA HIS A 279 -23.70 13.80 -40.12
C HIS A 279 -24.90 13.16 -40.87
N PRO A 280 -26.09 13.78 -40.86
CA PRO A 280 -27.23 13.28 -41.62
C PRO A 280 -26.92 13.37 -43.12
N ARG A 281 -27.48 12.43 -43.89
CA ARG A 281 -27.63 12.51 -45.35
C ARG A 281 -28.17 13.90 -45.74
N GLY A 282 -27.27 14.82 -46.07
CA GLY A 282 -27.58 16.19 -46.45
C GLY A 282 -26.76 16.56 -47.68
N SER A 283 -27.34 16.25 -48.84
CA SER A 283 -27.10 16.84 -50.16
C SER A 283 -25.66 17.11 -50.61
N GLY A 284 -25.15 16.25 -51.50
CA GLY A 284 -24.35 16.73 -52.64
C GLY A 284 -23.00 16.05 -52.89
N ASP A 285 -22.42 15.35 -51.91
CA ASP A 285 -21.09 14.77 -52.10
C ASP A 285 -21.15 13.25 -52.34
N SER A 286 -20.97 12.87 -53.61
CA SER A 286 -21.14 11.51 -54.15
C SER A 286 -19.99 10.54 -53.85
N SER A 287 -19.13 10.81 -52.88
CA SER A 287 -17.96 9.96 -52.58
C SER A 287 -17.68 9.79 -51.07
N ARG A 288 -18.71 9.56 -50.25
CA ARG A 288 -18.51 9.05 -48.88
C ARG A 288 -18.82 7.58 -48.80
N ARG A 289 -17.75 6.78 -48.80
CA ARG A 289 -17.75 5.32 -48.65
C ARG A 289 -18.28 4.99 -47.25
N ILE A 290 -19.46 4.36 -47.17
CA ILE A 290 -19.95 3.82 -45.89
C ILE A 290 -18.88 2.86 -45.37
N PRO A 291 -18.35 3.04 -44.15
CA PRO A 291 -17.36 2.13 -43.61
C PRO A 291 -17.95 0.71 -43.56
N THR A 292 -17.19 -0.27 -44.03
CA THR A 292 -17.60 -1.68 -43.92
C THR A 292 -17.76 -2.07 -42.46
N ILE A 293 -18.66 -3.00 -42.18
CA ILE A 293 -18.93 -3.51 -40.81
C ILE A 293 -17.63 -3.94 -40.12
N GLU A 294 -16.70 -4.53 -40.88
CA GLU A 294 -15.36 -4.90 -40.39
C GLU A 294 -14.54 -3.71 -39.88
N CYS A 295 -14.57 -2.59 -40.60
CA CYS A 295 -13.87 -1.37 -40.22
C CYS A 295 -14.49 -0.76 -38.95
N GLN A 296 -15.82 -0.78 -38.85
CA GLN A 296 -16.55 -0.35 -37.67
C GLN A 296 -16.19 -1.17 -36.43
N VAL A 297 -16.20 -2.51 -36.54
CA VAL A 297 -15.80 -3.41 -35.45
C VAL A 297 -14.35 -3.15 -35.03
N PHE A 298 -13.44 -2.97 -35.98
CA PHE A 298 -12.03 -2.65 -35.70
C PHE A 298 -11.88 -1.37 -34.89
N TYR A 299 -12.57 -0.28 -35.25
CA TYR A 299 -12.52 0.97 -34.49
C TYR A 299 -13.04 0.80 -33.06
N TYR A 300 -14.14 0.07 -32.85
CA TYR A 300 -14.64 -0.20 -31.50
C TYR A 300 -13.68 -1.05 -30.67
N LEU A 301 -13.06 -2.07 -31.26
CA LEU A 301 -12.04 -2.89 -30.59
C LEU A 301 -10.80 -2.06 -30.24
N ALA A 302 -10.35 -1.18 -31.14
CA ALA A 302 -9.22 -0.29 -30.89
C ALA A 302 -9.52 0.70 -29.74
N ILE A 303 -10.70 1.33 -29.73
CA ILE A 303 -11.14 2.23 -28.66
C ILE A 303 -11.18 1.47 -27.33
N ALA A 304 -11.77 0.27 -27.30
CA ALA A 304 -11.84 -0.57 -26.11
C ALA A 304 -10.43 -0.95 -25.62
N GLY A 305 -9.53 -1.34 -26.53
CA GLY A 305 -8.14 -1.69 -26.19
C GLY A 305 -7.35 -0.52 -25.60
N TYR A 306 -7.40 0.66 -26.22
CA TYR A 306 -6.73 1.87 -25.70
C TYR A 306 -7.31 2.30 -24.34
N SER A 307 -8.64 2.27 -24.21
CA SER A 307 -9.32 2.60 -22.96
C SER A 307 -8.95 1.61 -21.85
N LEU A 308 -8.98 0.30 -22.15
CA LEU A 308 -8.65 -0.75 -21.20
C LEU A 308 -7.22 -0.60 -20.68
N LEU A 309 -6.25 -0.38 -21.58
CA LEU A 309 -4.86 -0.18 -21.20
C LEU A 309 -4.66 1.11 -20.39
N SER A 310 -5.30 2.22 -20.80
CA SER A 310 -5.28 3.47 -20.04
C SER A 310 -5.85 3.28 -18.63
N ILE A 311 -7.00 2.62 -18.50
CA ILE A 311 -7.64 2.34 -17.22
C ILE A 311 -6.75 1.45 -16.34
N HIS A 312 -6.13 0.41 -16.89
CA HIS A 312 -5.21 -0.45 -16.13
C HIS A 312 -3.98 0.30 -15.63
N LEU A 313 -3.41 1.19 -16.45
CA LEU A 313 -2.29 2.03 -16.03
C LEU A 313 -2.70 3.06 -14.98
N ASN A 314 -3.91 3.63 -15.08
CA ASN A 314 -4.47 4.50 -14.06
C ASN A 314 -4.75 3.73 -12.75
N LEU A 315 -5.32 2.52 -12.80
CA LEU A 315 -5.48 1.66 -11.62
C LEU A 315 -4.12 1.30 -11.02
N PHE A 316 -3.15 0.96 -11.87
CA PHE A 316 -1.81 0.62 -11.44
C PHE A 316 -1.10 1.79 -10.76
N THR A 317 -1.28 3.04 -11.21
CA THR A 317 -0.66 4.23 -10.61
C THR A 317 -1.51 4.88 -9.51
N SER A 318 -2.74 4.40 -9.30
CA SER A 318 -3.70 5.00 -8.36
C SER A 318 -3.35 4.71 -6.90
N PHE A 319 -3.47 5.75 -6.06
CA PHE A 319 -3.32 5.61 -4.62
C PHE A 319 -4.52 4.88 -3.98
N LEU A 320 -5.72 4.97 -4.58
CA LEU A 320 -6.87 4.18 -4.15
C LEU A 320 -6.60 2.68 -4.27
N ALA A 321 -6.08 2.24 -5.42
CA ALA A 321 -5.78 0.83 -5.66
C ALA A 321 -4.71 0.31 -4.68
N GLU A 322 -3.76 1.17 -4.35
CA GLU A 322 -2.74 0.93 -3.34
C GLU A 322 -3.32 0.71 -1.93
N VAL A 323 -4.24 1.58 -1.50
CA VAL A 323 -4.97 1.45 -0.22
C VAL A 323 -5.84 0.19 -0.20
N TYR A 324 -6.57 -0.04 -1.29
CA TYR A 324 -7.42 -1.22 -1.46
C TYR A 324 -6.62 -2.52 -1.33
N TRP A 325 -5.48 -2.63 -2.01
CA TRP A 325 -4.69 -3.85 -1.96
C TRP A 325 -4.08 -4.13 -0.57
N LEU A 326 -3.62 -3.08 0.12
CA LEU A 326 -3.07 -3.20 1.46
C LEU A 326 -4.14 -3.60 2.50
N THR A 327 -5.35 -3.04 2.40
CA THR A 327 -6.46 -3.39 3.30
C THR A 327 -6.94 -4.83 3.12
N LEU A 328 -7.03 -5.31 1.87
CA LEU A 328 -7.32 -6.71 1.59
C LEU A 328 -6.23 -7.64 2.11
N SER A 329 -4.96 -7.30 1.89
CA SER A 329 -3.82 -8.08 2.38
C SER A 329 -3.80 -8.16 3.91
N ALA A 330 -4.08 -7.06 4.60
CA ALA A 330 -4.22 -7.02 6.06
C ALA A 330 -5.37 -7.91 6.56
N SER A 331 -6.50 -7.85 5.86
CA SER A 331 -7.69 -8.63 6.20
C SER A 331 -7.46 -10.13 6.00
N TRP A 332 -6.80 -10.50 4.89
CA TRP A 332 -6.45 -11.87 4.56
C TRP A 332 -5.52 -12.49 5.62
N VAL A 333 -4.41 -11.83 5.96
CA VAL A 333 -3.47 -12.36 6.96
C VAL A 333 -4.12 -12.43 8.34
N LYS A 334 -4.94 -11.46 8.72
CA LYS A 334 -5.71 -11.50 9.98
C LYS A 334 -6.62 -12.72 10.05
N ARG A 335 -7.40 -12.99 8.99
CA ARG A 335 -8.30 -14.14 8.94
C ARG A 335 -7.53 -15.46 9.07
N ARG A 336 -6.42 -15.60 8.35
CA ARG A 336 -5.55 -16.79 8.42
C ARG A 336 -4.92 -16.96 9.80
N PHE A 337 -4.39 -15.88 10.36
CA PHE A 337 -3.81 -15.86 11.70
C PHE A 337 -4.82 -16.30 12.76
N VAL A 338 -6.02 -15.70 12.77
CA VAL A 338 -7.07 -16.04 13.76
C VAL A 338 -7.49 -17.50 13.62
N LYS A 339 -7.64 -18.01 12.39
CA LYS A 339 -7.94 -19.43 12.16
C LYS A 339 -6.85 -20.34 12.72
N THR A 340 -5.57 -20.00 12.51
CA THR A 340 -4.45 -20.78 13.06
C THR A 340 -4.43 -20.68 14.59
N ARG A 341 -4.59 -19.48 15.16
CA ARG A 341 -4.53 -19.22 16.61
C ARG A 341 -5.55 -20.02 17.43
N GLN A 342 -6.69 -20.37 16.82
CA GLN A 342 -7.72 -21.23 17.45
C GLN A 342 -7.22 -22.64 17.79
N LEU A 343 -6.12 -23.09 17.19
CA LEU A 343 -5.52 -24.40 17.46
C LEU A 343 -4.60 -24.39 18.69
N GLY A 344 -4.14 -23.23 19.15
CA GLY A 344 -3.15 -23.10 20.22
C GLY A 344 -3.67 -23.40 21.62
N SER A 345 -2.74 -23.56 22.57
CA SER A 345 -3.07 -23.76 23.98
C SER A 345 -3.64 -22.48 24.61
N LYS A 346 -4.52 -22.64 25.62
CA LYS A 346 -5.07 -21.51 26.39
C LYS A 346 -3.99 -20.79 27.21
N GLU A 347 -2.96 -21.51 27.63
CA GLU A 347 -1.82 -21.00 28.42
C GLU A 347 -1.02 -19.91 27.68
N GLU A 348 -1.10 -19.86 26.34
CA GLU A 348 -0.47 -18.81 25.54
C GLU A 348 -1.10 -17.41 25.75
N ASN A 349 -2.24 -17.34 26.44
CA ASN A 349 -2.89 -16.07 26.80
C ASN A 349 -2.46 -15.54 28.17
N GLU A 350 -1.56 -16.23 28.86
CA GLU A 350 -0.99 -15.75 30.12
C GLU A 350 -0.03 -14.58 29.87
N TRP A 351 -0.18 -13.52 30.65
CA TRP A 351 0.61 -12.30 30.51
C TRP A 351 2.00 -12.48 31.10
N THR A 352 3.03 -12.28 30.28
CA THR A 352 4.43 -12.24 30.70
C THR A 352 5.06 -10.88 30.41
N PHE A 353 6.20 -10.57 31.03
CA PHE A 353 6.93 -9.33 30.78
C PHE A 353 7.22 -9.11 29.29
N GLY A 354 7.66 -10.16 28.59
CA GLY A 354 7.94 -10.14 27.15
C GLY A 354 6.72 -9.82 26.28
N GLN A 355 5.50 -10.03 26.79
CA GLN A 355 4.26 -9.70 26.09
C GLN A 355 3.77 -8.27 26.36
N ILE A 356 4.10 -7.68 27.51
CA ILE A 356 3.70 -6.31 27.88
C ILE A 356 4.56 -5.28 27.13
N LEU A 357 5.86 -5.54 26.98
CA LEU A 357 6.80 -4.62 26.35
C LEU A 357 6.37 -4.20 24.92
N PRO A 358 6.00 -5.11 24.00
CA PRO A 358 5.50 -4.74 22.67
C PRO A 358 4.28 -3.81 22.72
N LEU A 359 3.35 -4.01 23.65
CA LEU A 359 2.16 -3.14 23.77
C LEU A 359 2.52 -1.73 24.24
N LEU A 360 3.45 -1.59 25.18
CA LEU A 360 3.92 -0.27 25.62
C LEU A 360 4.57 0.51 24.47
N LEU A 361 5.32 -0.17 23.60
CA LEU A 361 5.89 0.44 22.39
C LEU A 361 4.81 0.95 21.45
N VAL A 362 3.67 0.26 21.33
CA VAL A 362 2.54 0.69 20.49
C VAL A 362 1.87 1.97 21.04
N VAL A 363 1.82 2.14 22.36
CA VAL A 363 1.16 3.31 22.97
C VAL A 363 1.97 4.60 22.79
N ALA A 364 3.31 4.52 22.73
CA ALA A 364 4.18 5.69 22.72
C ALA A 364 3.95 6.65 21.52
N PRO A 365 3.86 6.19 20.25
CA PRO A 365 3.59 7.09 19.13
C PRO A 365 2.16 7.67 19.16
N LEU A 366 1.17 6.90 19.62
CA LEU A 366 -0.22 7.33 19.79
C LEU A 366 -0.34 8.50 20.78
N ALA A 367 0.40 8.44 21.89
CA ALA A 367 0.41 9.51 22.89
C ALA A 367 0.91 10.85 22.31
N THR A 368 1.89 10.82 21.40
CA THR A 368 2.41 12.01 20.70
C THR A 368 1.36 12.64 19.80
N VAL A 369 0.60 11.81 19.08
CA VAL A 369 -0.51 12.27 18.22
C VAL A 369 -1.66 12.84 19.04
N LEU A 370 -2.11 12.13 20.09
CA LEU A 370 -3.20 12.55 20.96
C LEU A 370 -2.93 13.93 21.59
N LYS A 371 -1.69 14.21 22.01
CA LYS A 371 -1.28 15.53 22.54
C LYS A 371 -1.43 16.66 21.51
N HIS A 372 -1.34 16.37 20.21
CA HIS A 372 -1.47 17.39 19.16
C HIS A 372 -2.93 17.65 18.78
N PHE A 373 -3.79 16.62 18.87
CA PHE A 373 -5.20 16.71 18.50
C PHE A 373 -6.14 17.05 19.67
N LEU A 374 -5.72 16.80 20.92
CA LEU A 374 -6.40 17.24 22.13
C LEU A 374 -5.67 18.47 22.70
N PRO A 375 -6.06 19.70 22.30
CA PRO A 375 -5.67 20.89 23.04
C PRO A 375 -6.36 20.82 24.41
N CYS A 376 -5.70 20.24 25.41
CA CYS A 376 -6.15 20.41 26.78
C CYS A 376 -6.12 21.90 27.09
N GLN A 377 -7.31 22.49 27.29
CA GLN A 377 -7.47 23.76 28.00
C GLN A 377 -6.94 23.57 29.43
N ALA A 378 -5.65 23.77 29.64
CA ALA A 378 -5.11 24.05 30.96
C ALA A 378 -4.85 25.56 31.03
N SER A 379 -5.73 26.26 31.75
CA SER A 379 -5.62 27.69 31.98
C SER A 379 -4.30 28.03 32.69
N ASN A 380 -3.61 29.05 32.18
CA ASN A 380 -2.71 29.98 32.89
C ASN A 380 -1.97 29.43 34.11
N SER A 381 -0.72 28.97 33.95
CA SER A 381 0.44 29.43 34.73
C SER A 381 1.74 28.67 34.37
N ALA A 382 2.83 29.43 34.28
CA ALA A 382 4.23 29.01 34.30
C ALA A 382 4.80 28.20 33.12
N GLN A 383 5.31 28.97 32.16
CA GLN A 383 6.56 28.77 31.41
C GLN A 383 7.47 27.66 31.96
N ASN A 384 7.34 26.45 31.41
CA ASN A 384 8.40 25.44 31.37
C ASN A 384 8.25 24.67 30.07
N GLN A 385 8.98 25.10 29.04
CA GLN A 385 9.06 24.38 27.77
C GLN A 385 9.69 23.01 28.04
N SER A 386 9.02 21.92 27.69
CA SER A 386 9.60 20.58 27.84
C SER A 386 10.79 20.42 26.86
N PRO A 387 11.84 19.65 27.22
CA PRO A 387 12.98 19.39 26.34
C PRO A 387 12.56 18.87 24.95
N ASP A 388 11.47 18.11 24.88
CA ASP A 388 10.92 17.55 23.64
C ASP A 388 10.32 18.63 22.71
N GLN A 389 9.70 19.67 23.27
CA GLN A 389 9.21 20.80 22.48
C GLN A 389 10.37 21.61 21.91
N ILE A 390 11.44 21.81 22.69
CA ILE A 390 12.64 22.48 22.22
C ILE A 390 13.25 21.64 21.10
N ALA A 391 13.45 20.33 21.28
CA ALA A 391 14.02 19.45 20.25
C ALA A 391 13.19 19.44 18.95
N LEU A 392 11.85 19.39 19.05
CA LEU A 392 10.95 19.45 17.89
C LEU A 392 10.98 20.82 17.19
N LEU A 393 11.07 21.91 17.95
CA LEU A 393 11.20 23.26 17.40
C LEU A 393 12.55 23.43 16.71
N THR A 394 13.65 22.99 17.33
CA THR A 394 15.00 23.05 16.75
C THR A 394 15.08 22.24 15.45
N TRP A 395 14.47 21.05 15.43
CA TRP A 395 14.44 20.20 14.23
C TRP A 395 13.61 20.82 13.10
N ASN A 396 12.39 21.29 13.39
CA ASN A 396 11.57 22.00 12.41
C ASN A 396 12.25 23.29 11.91
N GLN A 397 12.98 24.00 12.77
CA GLN A 397 13.70 25.22 12.41
C GLN A 397 14.93 24.92 11.54
N SER A 398 15.62 23.80 11.78
CA SER A 398 16.66 23.29 10.89
C SER A 398 16.11 22.95 9.51
N GLU A 399 14.97 22.26 9.46
CA GLU A 399 14.27 21.89 8.21
C GLU A 399 13.86 23.14 7.40
N MET A 400 13.33 24.18 8.07
CA MET A 400 12.99 25.44 7.40
C MET A 400 14.21 26.21 6.91
N ASN A 401 15.32 26.15 7.64
CA ASN A 401 16.55 26.85 7.26
C ASN A 401 17.19 26.19 6.03
N GLU A 402 17.21 24.86 5.96
CA GLU A 402 17.65 24.13 4.76
C GLU A 402 16.77 24.45 3.54
N ALA A 403 15.44 24.43 3.71
CA ALA A 403 14.51 24.78 2.63
C ALA A 403 14.66 26.25 2.16
N ARG A 404 14.99 27.17 3.07
CA ARG A 404 15.23 28.58 2.76
C ARG A 404 16.53 28.78 1.98
N VAL A 405 17.60 28.11 2.36
CA VAL A 405 18.90 28.17 1.65
C VAL A 405 18.76 27.60 0.24
N GLU A 406 17.99 26.52 0.08
CA GLU A 406 17.77 25.91 -1.24
C GLU A 406 16.88 26.79 -2.15
N ALA A 407 15.86 27.45 -1.59
CA ALA A 407 15.03 28.41 -2.32
C ALA A 407 15.81 29.66 -2.76
N GLN A 408 16.81 30.08 -1.98
CA GLN A 408 17.64 31.24 -2.29
C GLN A 408 18.65 30.95 -3.43
N ASN A 409 19.04 29.68 -3.60
CA ASN A 409 19.87 29.24 -4.72
C ASN A 409 19.07 29.04 -6.03
N GLU A 410 17.77 28.74 -5.94
CA GLU A 410 16.89 28.63 -7.13
C GLU A 410 16.48 30.01 -7.70
N SER A 411 16.52 31.09 -6.92
CA SER A 411 16.10 32.43 -7.37
C SER A 411 17.12 33.18 -8.25
N LEU A 412 18.27 32.58 -8.57
CA LEU A 412 19.29 33.21 -9.42
C LEU A 412 19.13 32.89 -10.92
N ASP A 413 18.21 31.99 -11.29
CA ASP A 413 17.82 31.69 -12.67
C ASP A 413 16.44 32.30 -12.94
N GLN A 414 16.42 33.45 -13.60
CA GLN A 414 15.19 34.17 -13.96
C GLN A 414 14.91 33.90 -15.46
N PRO A 415 13.72 33.39 -15.84
CA PRO A 415 13.45 33.09 -17.24
C PRO A 415 13.07 34.33 -18.05
N ASP A 416 13.42 34.28 -19.34
CA ASP A 416 13.19 35.32 -20.34
C ASP A 416 11.70 35.55 -20.64
N THR A 417 11.37 36.81 -20.95
CA THR A 417 10.05 37.38 -21.34
C THR A 417 9.26 36.65 -22.44
N ASN A 418 9.84 35.62 -23.08
CA ASN A 418 9.16 34.78 -24.07
C ASN A 418 8.31 33.66 -23.43
N GLU A 419 8.53 33.31 -22.16
CA GLU A 419 7.76 32.27 -21.46
C GLU A 419 6.33 32.72 -21.10
N ALA A 420 6.11 34.02 -20.81
CA ALA A 420 4.79 34.54 -20.47
C ALA A 420 3.78 34.46 -21.63
N GLN A 421 4.25 34.47 -22.88
CA GLN A 421 3.39 34.27 -24.05
C GLN A 421 3.13 32.78 -24.33
N ALA A 422 4.05 31.89 -23.97
CA ALA A 422 3.85 30.45 -24.02
C ALA A 422 2.84 29.98 -22.97
N GLU A 423 2.89 30.55 -21.75
CA GLU A 423 1.93 30.26 -20.66
C GLU A 423 0.48 30.57 -21.06
N THR A 424 0.20 31.71 -21.69
CA THR A 424 -1.17 32.03 -22.15
C THR A 424 -1.68 31.11 -23.28
N GLN A 425 -0.78 30.49 -24.04
CA GLN A 425 -1.13 29.57 -25.11
C GLN A 425 -1.30 28.13 -24.59
N ASP A 426 -0.57 27.76 -23.53
CA ASP A 426 -0.75 26.51 -22.79
C ASP A 426 -2.01 26.54 -21.92
N GLU A 427 -2.37 27.68 -21.29
CA GLU A 427 -3.63 27.81 -20.52
C GLU A 427 -4.86 27.58 -21.42
N ALA A 428 -4.90 28.17 -22.62
CA ALA A 428 -6.00 27.96 -23.57
C ALA A 428 -6.02 26.51 -24.14
N ARG A 429 -4.87 25.84 -24.18
CA ARG A 429 -4.75 24.44 -24.61
C ARG A 429 -5.17 23.47 -23.50
N ASP A 430 -4.84 23.79 -22.27
CA ASP A 430 -5.22 23.05 -21.06
C ASP A 430 -6.72 23.17 -20.81
N ASP A 431 -7.34 24.35 -20.96
CA ASP A 431 -8.79 24.49 -20.83
C ASP A 431 -9.55 23.66 -21.88
N VAL A 432 -9.04 23.60 -23.12
CA VAL A 432 -9.59 22.74 -24.17
C VAL A 432 -9.36 21.25 -23.86
N LEU A 433 -8.21 20.88 -23.32
CA LEU A 433 -7.88 19.50 -22.96
C LEU A 433 -8.72 19.01 -21.77
N VAL A 434 -8.97 19.86 -20.78
CA VAL A 434 -9.78 19.60 -19.58
C VAL A 434 -11.26 19.44 -19.93
N ASP A 435 -11.81 20.29 -20.81
CA ASP A 435 -13.21 20.15 -21.29
C ASP A 435 -13.41 18.91 -22.19
N LEU A 436 -12.36 18.49 -22.92
CA LEU A 436 -12.34 17.24 -23.66
C LEU A 436 -12.21 16.01 -22.75
N ASP A 437 -11.38 16.06 -21.70
CA ASP A 437 -11.21 14.98 -20.71
C ASP A 437 -12.51 14.68 -19.96
N HIS A 438 -13.25 15.71 -19.55
CA HIS A 438 -14.59 15.56 -18.98
C HIS A 438 -15.54 14.83 -19.93
N ARG A 439 -15.59 15.19 -21.23
CA ARG A 439 -16.46 14.52 -22.21
C ARG A 439 -16.11 13.04 -22.42
N HIS A 440 -14.85 12.64 -22.30
CA HIS A 440 -14.44 11.24 -22.47
C HIS A 440 -14.77 10.36 -21.27
N ILE A 441 -14.57 10.86 -20.04
CA ILE A 441 -14.95 10.15 -18.81
C ILE A 441 -16.46 9.87 -18.77
N HIS A 442 -17.26 10.71 -19.43
CA HIS A 442 -18.71 10.56 -19.56
C HIS A 442 -19.16 9.61 -20.70
N SER A 443 -18.27 9.13 -21.55
CA SER A 443 -18.59 8.16 -22.62
C SER A 443 -19.12 6.85 -22.06
N ILE A 444 -20.22 6.33 -22.63
CA ILE A 444 -20.78 5.01 -22.28
C ILE A 444 -19.74 3.89 -22.45
N ALA A 445 -18.92 3.96 -23.51
CA ALA A 445 -17.89 2.96 -23.76
C ALA A 445 -16.80 2.98 -22.67
N TYR A 446 -16.31 4.18 -22.30
CA TYR A 446 -15.32 4.33 -21.23
C TYR A 446 -15.88 3.86 -19.89
N ARG A 447 -17.12 4.23 -19.55
CA ARG A 447 -17.80 3.80 -18.33
C ARG A 447 -17.99 2.28 -18.26
N GLY A 448 -18.36 1.65 -19.38
CA GLY A 448 -18.48 0.20 -19.49
C GLY A 448 -17.14 -0.50 -19.27
N THR A 449 -16.08 -0.05 -19.96
CA THR A 449 -14.72 -0.60 -19.79
C THR A 449 -14.18 -0.38 -18.38
N PHE A 450 -14.43 0.80 -17.79
CA PHE A 450 -14.06 1.12 -16.43
C PHE A 450 -14.77 0.21 -15.42
N PHE A 451 -16.08 0.03 -15.57
CA PHE A 451 -16.85 -0.87 -14.70
C PHE A 451 -16.33 -2.30 -14.76
N LEU A 452 -16.07 -2.84 -15.96
CA LEU A 452 -15.50 -4.18 -16.13
C LEU A 452 -14.10 -4.30 -15.49
N ALA A 453 -13.25 -3.29 -15.67
CA ALA A 453 -11.92 -3.28 -15.06
C ALA A 453 -11.99 -3.24 -13.53
N VAL A 454 -12.89 -2.43 -12.96
CA VAL A 454 -13.11 -2.35 -11.51
C VAL A 454 -13.66 -3.66 -10.96
N VAL A 455 -14.64 -4.28 -11.63
CA VAL A 455 -15.19 -5.59 -11.23
C VAL A 455 -14.10 -6.64 -11.24
N ALA A 456 -13.28 -6.72 -12.30
CA ALA A 456 -12.16 -7.65 -12.35
C ALA A 456 -11.15 -7.41 -11.21
N TYR A 457 -10.86 -6.15 -10.88
CA TYR A 457 -9.99 -5.80 -9.75
C TYR A 457 -10.59 -6.24 -8.39
N ILE A 458 -11.91 -6.09 -8.24
CA ILE A 458 -12.64 -6.53 -7.06
C ILE A 458 -12.64 -8.05 -6.95
N GLU A 459 -12.94 -8.76 -8.04
CA GLU A 459 -12.95 -10.22 -8.10
C GLU A 459 -11.59 -10.81 -7.76
N VAL A 460 -10.51 -10.25 -8.32
CA VAL A 460 -9.14 -10.65 -7.95
C VAL A 460 -8.93 -10.42 -6.46
N GLY A 461 -9.31 -9.27 -5.93
CA GLY A 461 -9.22 -9.00 -4.49
C GLY A 461 -9.97 -10.01 -3.61
N ILE A 462 -11.22 -10.33 -3.97
CA ILE A 462 -12.06 -11.31 -3.26
C ILE A 462 -11.43 -12.70 -3.36
N PHE A 463 -10.95 -13.10 -4.53
CA PHE A 463 -10.31 -14.39 -4.75
C PHE A 463 -9.11 -14.59 -3.79
N PHE A 464 -8.28 -13.55 -3.64
CA PHE A 464 -7.17 -13.59 -2.69
C PHE A 464 -7.64 -13.66 -1.23
N VAL A 465 -8.62 -12.83 -0.81
CA VAL A 465 -9.08 -12.78 0.59
C VAL A 465 -9.90 -13.99 1.01
N ALA A 466 -10.80 -14.44 0.15
CA ALA A 466 -11.74 -15.49 0.47
C ALA A 466 -11.09 -16.88 0.47
N GLY A 467 -9.89 -17.02 -0.13
CA GLY A 467 -9.24 -18.31 -0.30
C GLY A 467 -10.09 -19.27 -1.11
N LEU A 468 -10.99 -18.74 -1.96
CA LEU A 468 -11.80 -19.49 -2.90
C LEU A 468 -10.89 -19.91 -4.05
N SER A 469 -9.93 -20.79 -3.77
CA SER A 469 -9.43 -21.65 -4.83
C SER A 469 -10.65 -22.45 -5.30
N PRO A 470 -11.01 -22.46 -6.60
CA PRO A 470 -11.91 -23.47 -7.12
C PRO A 470 -11.18 -24.80 -6.92
N GLY A 471 -11.36 -25.38 -5.74
CA GLY A 471 -11.00 -26.75 -5.47
C GLY A 471 -11.64 -27.53 -6.60
N ILE A 472 -10.77 -28.15 -7.40
CA ILE A 472 -11.14 -29.28 -8.23
C ILE A 472 -11.98 -30.16 -7.32
N LYS A 473 -13.30 -30.12 -7.52
CA LYS A 473 -14.24 -30.97 -6.81
C LYS A 473 -13.73 -32.38 -7.07
N GLY A 474 -13.42 -33.08 -5.98
CA GLY A 474 -13.03 -34.48 -6.04
C GLY A 474 -14.00 -35.24 -6.92
N HIS A 475 -13.43 -35.96 -7.88
CA HIS A 475 -14.00 -37.18 -8.39
C HIS A 475 -13.12 -38.32 -7.92
#